data_AF-X0Y8K3-F1
#
_entry.id   AF-X0Y8K3-F1
#
_cell.length_a   1.000
_cell.length_b   1.000
_cell.length_c   1.000
_cell.angle_alpha   90.00
_cell.angle_beta   90.00
_cell.angle_gamma   90.00
#
_symmetry.space_group_name_H-M   'P 1'
#
loop_
_entity.id
_entity.type
_entity.pdbx_description
1 polymer ?
#
loop_
_entity_poly.entity_id
_entity_poly.type
_entity_poly.pdbx_seq_one_letter_code
_entity_poly.pdbx_strand_id
1 'polypeptide(L)'
;MSKKKEIVERLEAKGESLLNSPVKTQQFVDHPEANALVNDLDGHPHAYVLACLMDRQIKAELAWMIPHEFSMRVGTFEIDDLAKLKQEDVLLVFNQPTSLHRFPEKMGNIFYLGIQKIKNDYQGVASNIWRDEPKSSILLRNS
;
A
#
# COMPACT_ATOMS: atom_id res chain seq x y z
N MET A 1 -0.39 40.83 -1.01
CA MET A 1 -0.93 39.45 -1.16
C MET A 1 -1.09 38.83 0.22
N SER A 2 -2.12 38.02 0.45
CA SER A 2 -2.38 37.40 1.77
C SER A 2 -1.35 36.31 2.07
N LYS A 3 -0.82 36.28 3.30
CA LYS A 3 0.17 35.30 3.79
C LYS A 3 -0.25 33.83 3.57
N LYS A 4 -1.57 33.58 3.50
CA LYS A 4 -2.15 32.26 3.19
C LYS A 4 -1.92 31.84 1.73
N LYS A 5 -1.95 32.78 0.79
CA LYS A 5 -1.78 32.51 -0.65
C LYS A 5 -0.34 32.10 -0.95
N GLU A 6 0.63 32.77 -0.33
CA GLU A 6 2.06 32.47 -0.47
C GLU A 6 2.43 31.09 0.08
N ILE A 7 1.78 30.64 1.16
CA ILE A 7 1.96 29.29 1.71
C ILE A 7 1.41 28.23 0.75
N VAL A 8 0.23 28.47 0.16
CA VAL A 8 -0.37 27.55 -0.81
C VAL A 8 0.51 27.43 -2.05
N GLU A 9 0.94 28.54 -2.64
CA GLU A 9 1.80 28.55 -3.83
C GLU A 9 3.15 27.82 -3.58
N ARG A 10 3.73 27.96 -2.38
CA ARG A 10 4.95 27.23 -2.00
C ARG A 10 4.73 25.73 -1.83
N LEU A 11 3.58 25.31 -1.30
CA LEU A 11 3.25 23.90 -1.15
C LEU A 11 2.96 23.25 -2.51
N GLU A 12 2.26 23.95 -3.40
CA GLU A 12 1.99 23.52 -4.77
C GLU A 12 3.29 23.37 -5.56
N ALA A 13 4.15 24.40 -5.59
CA ALA A 13 5.43 24.34 -6.29
C ALA A 13 6.35 23.23 -5.76
N LYS A 14 6.34 22.98 -4.45
CA LYS A 14 7.12 21.88 -3.85
C LYS A 14 6.51 20.52 -4.20
N GLY A 15 5.19 20.41 -4.24
CA GLY A 15 4.48 19.21 -4.68
C GLY A 15 4.83 18.86 -6.14
N GLU A 16 4.72 19.83 -7.05
CA GLU A 16 5.08 19.65 -8.46
C GLU A 16 6.55 19.26 -8.65
N SER A 17 7.47 19.90 -7.92
CA SER A 17 8.89 19.54 -7.98
C SER A 17 9.16 18.11 -7.49
N LEU A 18 8.44 17.63 -6.48
CA LEU A 18 8.56 16.26 -5.98
C LEU A 18 7.97 15.24 -6.95
N LEU A 19 6.83 15.57 -7.56
CA LEU A 19 6.18 14.72 -8.57
C LEU A 19 7.03 14.57 -9.85
N ASN A 20 7.74 15.63 -10.24
CA ASN A 20 8.62 15.64 -11.41
C ASN A 20 10.03 15.11 -11.15
N SER A 21 10.34 14.72 -9.90
CA SER A 21 11.62 14.10 -9.56
C SER A 21 11.61 12.61 -9.93
N PRO A 22 12.78 12.02 -10.27
CA PRO A 22 12.86 10.57 -10.48
C PRO A 22 12.33 9.83 -9.25
N VAL A 23 11.55 8.76 -9.46
CA VAL A 23 11.10 7.88 -8.39
C VAL A 23 12.34 7.37 -7.66
N LYS A 24 12.48 7.74 -6.39
CA LYS A 24 13.54 7.23 -5.53
C LYS A 24 13.01 5.97 -4.86
N THR A 25 13.73 4.86 -5.02
CA THR A 25 13.51 3.67 -4.19
C THR A 25 13.65 4.08 -2.73
N GLN A 26 12.58 3.88 -1.96
CA GLN A 26 12.56 4.17 -0.53
C GLN A 26 12.95 2.89 0.23
N GLN A 27 13.76 3.05 1.27
CA GLN A 27 14.05 1.97 2.19
C GLN A 27 12.94 1.92 3.25
N PHE A 28 12.03 0.96 3.12
CA PHE A 28 10.94 0.70 4.07
C PHE A 28 11.31 -0.42 5.06
N VAL A 29 12.05 -1.43 4.58
CA VAL A 29 12.46 -2.60 5.35
C VAL A 29 13.91 -2.96 5.05
N ASP A 30 14.60 -3.50 6.06
CA ASP A 30 15.97 -4.02 5.93
C ASP A 30 15.96 -5.47 5.40
N HIS A 31 15.28 -5.68 4.28
CA HIS A 31 15.20 -6.95 3.58
C HIS A 31 15.11 -6.69 2.06
N PRO A 32 16.13 -7.05 1.26
CA PRO A 32 16.22 -6.62 -0.14
C PRO A 32 14.99 -6.97 -0.98
N GLU A 33 14.50 -8.21 -0.91
CA GLU A 33 13.39 -8.67 -1.75
C GLU A 33 12.06 -8.04 -1.35
N ALA A 34 11.72 -8.06 -0.05
CA ALA A 34 10.56 -7.35 0.48
C ALA A 34 10.59 -5.84 0.17
N ASN A 35 11.75 -5.19 0.30
CA ASN A 35 11.88 -3.78 -0.03
C ASN A 35 11.70 -3.53 -1.53
N ALA A 36 12.24 -4.40 -2.39
CA ALA A 36 12.03 -4.32 -3.83
C ALA A 36 10.55 -4.49 -4.18
N LEU A 37 9.87 -5.47 -3.59
CA LEU A 37 8.45 -5.76 -3.83
C LEU A 37 7.56 -4.55 -3.53
N VAL A 38 7.72 -3.90 -2.37
CA VAL A 38 6.89 -2.73 -2.02
C VAL A 38 7.26 -1.46 -2.79
N ASN A 39 8.43 -1.43 -3.45
CA ASN A 39 8.83 -0.35 -4.35
C ASN A 39 8.50 -0.65 -5.83
N ASP A 40 8.07 -1.87 -6.16
CA ASP A 40 7.69 -2.25 -7.52
C ASP A 40 6.29 -1.74 -7.86
N LEU A 41 6.20 -0.44 -8.13
CA LEU A 41 4.95 0.22 -8.46
C LEU A 41 4.46 -0.08 -9.88
N ASP A 42 5.30 -0.65 -10.74
CA ASP A 42 4.93 -0.97 -12.13
C ASP A 42 4.43 -2.42 -12.26
N GLY A 43 5.08 -3.37 -11.58
CA GLY A 43 4.70 -4.79 -11.59
C GLY A 43 3.73 -5.16 -10.48
N HIS A 44 4.01 -4.77 -9.23
CA HIS A 44 3.26 -5.17 -8.05
C HIS A 44 2.78 -3.99 -7.19
N PRO A 45 2.05 -3.01 -7.77
CA PRO A 45 1.59 -1.82 -7.04
C PRO A 45 0.72 -2.13 -5.83
N HIS A 46 0.03 -3.27 -5.83
CA HIS A 46 -0.76 -3.75 -4.71
C HIS A 46 0.10 -4.07 -3.49
N ALA A 47 1.38 -4.42 -3.64
CA ALA A 47 2.28 -4.63 -2.51
C ALA A 47 2.37 -3.40 -1.62
N TYR A 48 2.56 -2.22 -2.23
CA TYR A 48 2.65 -0.95 -1.51
C TYR A 48 1.35 -0.63 -0.75
N VAL A 49 0.21 -0.76 -1.44
CA VAL A 49 -1.10 -0.45 -0.83
C VAL A 49 -1.42 -1.42 0.31
N LEU A 50 -1.15 -2.71 0.11
CA LEU A 50 -1.38 -3.72 1.14
C LEU A 50 -0.47 -3.50 2.35
N ALA A 51 0.81 -3.14 2.16
CA ALA A 51 1.70 -2.74 3.26
C ALA A 51 1.15 -1.54 4.03
N CYS A 52 0.67 -0.50 3.35
CA CYS A 52 0.06 0.66 3.97
C CYS A 52 -1.19 0.30 4.81
N LEU A 53 -2.02 -0.64 4.33
CA LEU A 53 -3.18 -1.10 5.09
C LEU A 53 -2.77 -1.80 6.39
N MET A 54 -1.63 -2.51 6.37
CA MET A 54 -1.12 -3.29 7.50
C MET A 54 -0.39 -2.45 8.55
N ASP A 55 0.01 -1.22 8.24
CA ASP A 55 0.73 -0.34 9.18
C ASP A 55 -0.21 0.23 10.26
N ARG A 56 -0.68 -0.67 11.14
CA ARG A 56 -1.65 -0.37 12.19
C ARG A 56 -1.27 -0.99 13.51
N GLN A 57 -0.78 -0.14 14.42
CA GLN A 57 -0.42 -0.51 15.78
C GLN A 57 0.69 -1.57 15.88
N ILE A 58 1.54 -1.68 14.85
CA ILE A 58 2.79 -2.46 14.86
C ILE A 58 3.94 -1.56 14.41
N LYS A 59 5.18 -2.04 14.47
CA LYS A 59 6.30 -1.32 13.87
C LYS A 59 6.14 -1.30 12.36
N ALA A 60 6.43 -0.17 11.73
CA ALA A 60 6.38 -0.03 10.27
C ALA A 60 7.18 -1.16 9.60
N GLU A 61 8.43 -1.39 10.01
CA GLU A 61 9.29 -2.45 9.45
C GLU A 61 8.59 -3.82 9.38
N LEU A 62 7.79 -4.18 10.39
CA LEU A 62 7.03 -5.43 10.39
C LEU A 62 5.84 -5.36 9.43
N ALA A 63 5.11 -4.24 9.39
CA ALA A 63 3.99 -4.05 8.48
C ALA A 63 4.41 -4.15 7.01
N TRP A 64 5.52 -3.51 6.67
CA TRP A 64 6.07 -3.46 5.32
C TRP A 64 6.68 -4.81 4.87
N MET A 65 6.96 -5.74 5.79
CA MET A 65 7.35 -7.12 5.47
C MET A 65 6.17 -8.03 5.11
N ILE A 66 4.94 -7.71 5.54
CA ILE A 66 3.78 -8.61 5.44
C ILE A 66 3.47 -9.03 3.99
N PRO A 67 3.48 -8.16 2.97
CA PRO A 67 3.24 -8.58 1.58
C PRO A 67 4.20 -9.67 1.11
N HIS A 68 5.48 -9.54 1.44
CA HIS A 68 6.50 -10.51 1.05
C HIS A 68 6.30 -11.85 1.77
N GLU A 69 6.13 -11.82 3.10
CA GLU A 69 5.85 -13.03 3.88
C GLU A 69 4.57 -13.74 3.41
N PHE A 70 3.54 -12.97 3.08
CA PHE A 70 2.30 -13.49 2.50
C PHE A 70 2.56 -14.16 1.15
N SER A 71 3.33 -13.52 0.25
CA SER A 71 3.70 -14.10 -1.04
C SER A 71 4.45 -15.41 -0.90
N MET A 72 5.36 -15.51 0.08
CA MET A 72 6.15 -16.72 0.32
C MET A 72 5.28 -17.87 0.81
N ARG A 73 4.27 -17.58 1.62
CA ARG A 73 3.32 -18.60 2.12
C ARG A 73 2.34 -19.08 1.06
N VAL A 74 1.92 -18.20 0.16
CA VAL A 74 0.96 -18.52 -0.92
C VAL A 74 1.65 -19.08 -2.17
N GLY A 75 2.92 -18.71 -2.41
CA GLY A 75 3.71 -19.12 -3.58
C GLY A 75 3.48 -18.27 -4.83
N THR A 76 2.68 -17.20 -4.74
CA THR A 76 2.46 -16.21 -5.79
C THR A 76 2.14 -14.86 -5.16
N PHE A 77 2.38 -13.78 -5.90
CA PHE A 77 1.91 -12.45 -5.54
C PHE A 77 1.22 -11.74 -6.71
N GLU A 78 0.81 -12.48 -7.73
CA GLU A 78 0.02 -11.94 -8.84
C GLU A 78 -1.38 -11.58 -8.36
N ILE A 79 -1.82 -10.35 -8.61
CA ILE A 79 -3.11 -9.84 -8.09
C ILE A 79 -4.30 -10.72 -8.53
N ASP A 80 -4.22 -11.29 -9.73
CA ASP A 80 -5.24 -12.17 -10.29
C ASP A 80 -5.33 -13.51 -9.55
N ASP A 81 -4.21 -14.03 -9.05
CA ASP A 81 -4.20 -15.25 -8.25
C ASP A 81 -4.62 -14.96 -6.81
N LEU A 82 -4.15 -13.84 -6.24
CA LEU A 82 -4.56 -13.38 -4.92
C LEU A 82 -6.08 -13.18 -4.84
N ALA A 83 -6.69 -12.63 -5.89
CA ALA A 83 -8.13 -12.39 -5.95
C ALA A 83 -8.98 -13.68 -5.97
N LYS A 84 -8.40 -14.83 -6.35
CA LYS A 84 -9.08 -16.14 -6.33
C LYS A 84 -9.08 -16.79 -4.95
N LEU A 85 -8.22 -16.35 -4.03
CA LEU A 85 -8.17 -16.87 -2.68
C LEU A 85 -9.48 -16.60 -1.95
N LYS A 86 -9.93 -17.57 -1.16
CA LYS A 86 -11.05 -17.32 -0.26
C LYS A 86 -10.56 -16.57 0.98
N GLN A 87 -11.48 -15.88 1.63
CA GLN A 87 -11.21 -15.18 2.89
C GLN A 87 -10.61 -16.12 3.96
N GLU A 88 -11.15 -17.34 4.07
CA GLU A 88 -10.66 -18.37 5.00
C GLU A 88 -9.18 -18.74 4.76
N ASP A 89 -8.76 -18.82 3.50
CA ASP A 89 -7.38 -19.14 3.12
C ASP A 89 -6.43 -17.99 3.51
N VAL A 90 -6.84 -16.74 3.26
CA VAL A 90 -6.06 -15.56 3.67
C VAL A 90 -5.91 -15.50 5.18
N LEU A 91 -6.98 -15.78 5.94
CA LEU A 91 -6.93 -15.83 7.40
C LEU A 91 -6.00 -16.94 7.90
N LEU A 92 -6.02 -18.11 7.27
CA LEU A 92 -5.11 -19.20 7.60
C LEU A 92 -3.65 -18.77 7.40
N VAL A 93 -3.33 -18.14 6.26
CA VAL A 93 -1.99 -17.61 5.97
C VAL A 93 -1.56 -16.54 6.97
N PHE A 94 -2.49 -15.69 7.41
CA PHE A 94 -2.21 -14.67 8.43
C PHE A 94 -1.89 -15.26 9.81
N ASN A 95 -2.46 -16.42 10.13
CA ASN A 95 -2.28 -17.07 11.43
C ASN A 95 -1.12 -18.07 11.47
N GLN A 96 -0.76 -18.69 10.33
CA GLN A 96 0.16 -19.84 10.28
C GLN A 96 1.28 -19.65 9.25
N PRO A 97 2.53 -20.12 9.52
CA PRO A 97 2.98 -20.84 10.72
C PRO A 97 3.19 -19.93 11.94
N THR A 98 3.39 -18.64 11.71
CA THR A 98 3.45 -17.59 12.74
C THR A 98 2.57 -16.43 12.34
N SER A 99 1.99 -15.73 13.31
CA SER A 99 1.09 -14.62 13.01
C SER A 99 1.81 -13.51 12.25
N LEU A 100 1.27 -13.10 11.10
CA LEU A 100 1.81 -11.98 10.30
C LEU A 100 1.58 -10.62 10.97
N HIS A 101 0.56 -10.52 11.81
CA HIS A 101 0.19 -9.28 12.50
C HIS A 101 -0.19 -9.54 13.96
N ARG A 102 -0.13 -8.53 14.83
CA ARG A 102 -0.65 -8.63 16.22
C ARG A 102 -2.17 -8.84 16.32
N PHE A 103 -2.89 -8.74 15.19
CA PHE A 103 -4.35 -8.85 15.08
C PHE A 103 -4.69 -9.66 13.82
N PRO A 104 -4.30 -10.95 13.76
CA PRO A 104 -4.32 -11.71 12.52
C PRO A 104 -5.70 -11.80 11.89
N GLU A 105 -6.74 -12.05 12.70
CA GLU A 105 -8.14 -12.12 12.21
C GLU A 105 -8.60 -10.82 11.58
N LYS A 106 -8.45 -9.70 12.29
CA LYS A 106 -8.92 -8.40 11.81
C LYS A 106 -8.12 -7.94 10.59
N MET A 107 -6.80 -8.06 10.65
CA MET A 107 -5.93 -7.53 9.60
C MET A 107 -5.90 -8.45 8.39
N GLY A 108 -6.01 -9.76 8.55
CA GLY A 108 -6.21 -10.70 7.44
C GLY A 108 -7.52 -10.44 6.70
N ASN A 109 -8.61 -10.13 7.42
CA ASN A 109 -9.85 -9.69 6.79
C ASN A 109 -9.68 -8.38 6.00
N ILE A 110 -8.99 -7.39 6.56
CA ILE A 110 -8.70 -6.12 5.87
C ILE A 110 -7.82 -6.36 4.64
N PHE A 111 -6.83 -7.25 4.74
CA PHE A 111 -5.93 -7.61 3.65
C PHE A 111 -6.69 -8.28 2.50
N TYR A 112 -7.53 -9.26 2.82
CA TYR A 112 -8.43 -9.89 1.84
C TYR A 112 -9.33 -8.86 1.14
N LEU A 113 -10.02 -8.00 1.90
CA LEU A 113 -10.85 -6.95 1.32
C LEU A 113 -10.03 -5.97 0.47
N GLY A 114 -8.80 -5.68 0.88
CA GLY A 114 -7.83 -4.89 0.12
C GLY A 114 -7.53 -5.51 -1.24
N ILE A 115 -7.19 -6.81 -1.28
CA ILE A 115 -6.96 -7.56 -2.52
C ILE A 115 -8.18 -7.47 -3.44
N GLN A 116 -9.37 -7.80 -2.91
CA GLN A 116 -10.61 -7.81 -3.69
C GLN A 116 -10.93 -6.41 -4.24
N LYS A 117 -10.80 -5.38 -3.41
CA LYS A 117 -11.03 -3.99 -3.82
C LYS A 117 -10.02 -3.56 -4.88
N ILE A 118 -8.74 -3.90 -4.71
CA ILE A 118 -7.70 -3.53 -5.68
C ILE A 118 -7.97 -4.18 -7.04
N LYS A 119 -8.34 -5.46 -7.05
CA LYS A 119 -8.68 -6.16 -8.29
C LYS A 119 -9.90 -5.56 -8.98
N ASN A 120 -10.96 -5.28 -8.23
CA ASN A 120 -12.24 -4.82 -8.78
C ASN A 120 -12.20 -3.36 -9.25
N ASP A 121 -11.55 -2.48 -8.47
CA ASP A 121 -11.60 -1.04 -8.73
C ASP A 121 -10.46 -0.58 -9.65
N TYR A 122 -9.33 -1.28 -9.64
CA TYR A 122 -8.13 -0.84 -10.36
C TYR A 122 -7.67 -1.78 -11.47
N GLN A 123 -8.36 -2.91 -11.70
CA GLN A 123 -8.04 -3.92 -12.72
C GLN A 123 -6.56 -4.37 -12.72
N GLY A 124 -5.87 -4.27 -11.57
CA GLY A 124 -4.43 -4.58 -11.46
C GLY A 124 -3.48 -3.53 -12.05
N VAL A 125 -3.99 -2.39 -12.52
CA VAL A 125 -3.15 -1.31 -13.08
C VAL A 125 -2.85 -0.28 -11.99
N ALA A 126 -1.59 -0.22 -11.57
CA ALA A 126 -1.06 0.74 -10.59
C ALA A 126 -1.56 2.16 -10.80
N SER A 127 -1.50 2.62 -12.05
CA SER A 127 -1.86 3.98 -12.42
C SER A 127 -3.33 4.27 -12.15
N ASN A 128 -4.24 3.29 -12.14
CA ASN A 128 -5.65 3.49 -11.79
C ASN A 128 -5.88 3.77 -10.30
N ILE A 129 -5.01 3.25 -9.41
CA ILE A 129 -5.05 3.55 -7.96
C ILE A 129 -4.86 5.05 -7.72
N TRP A 130 -4.09 5.69 -8.58
CA TRP A 130 -3.66 7.08 -8.45
C TRP A 130 -4.20 7.99 -9.57
N ARG A 131 -5.02 7.45 -10.51
CA ARG A 131 -5.62 8.20 -11.63
C ARG A 131 -6.84 9.01 -11.19
N ASP A 132 -7.54 8.52 -10.17
CA ASP A 132 -8.47 9.34 -9.43
C ASP A 132 -7.62 10.34 -8.65
N GLU A 133 -7.36 11.50 -9.26
CA GLU A 133 -6.69 12.64 -8.62
C GLU A 133 -7.05 12.68 -7.12
N PRO A 134 -6.14 12.37 -6.17
CA PRO A 134 -6.35 12.88 -4.85
C PRO A 134 -6.07 14.37 -5.01
N LYS A 135 -7.12 15.17 -5.22
CA LYS A 135 -7.05 16.60 -4.89
C LYS A 135 -6.79 16.66 -3.39
N SER A 136 -5.51 16.59 -3.01
CA SER A 136 -5.05 16.83 -1.63
C SER A 136 -5.43 18.24 -1.14
N SER A 137 -5.91 19.09 -2.06
CA SER A 137 -6.51 20.39 -1.80
C SER A 137 -7.92 20.36 -1.17
N ILE A 138 -8.58 19.20 -1.00
CA ILE A 138 -9.89 19.09 -0.31
C ILE A 138 -9.73 18.49 1.11
N LEU A 139 -8.79 18.99 1.91
CA LEU A 139 -8.75 18.71 3.36
C LEU A 139 -8.68 19.97 4.24
N LEU A 140 -9.18 21.10 3.74
CA LEU A 140 -9.43 22.30 4.56
C LEU A 140 -10.84 22.84 4.31
N ARG A 141 -11.86 22.06 4.65
CA ARG A 141 -13.19 22.62 4.90
C ARG A 141 -13.96 21.76 5.90
N ASN A 142 -13.69 21.96 7.18
CA ASN A 142 -14.68 22.45 8.15
C ASN A 142 -14.00 22.58 9.52
N SER A 143 -13.97 23.82 9.98
CA SER A 143 -13.70 24.25 11.36
C SER A 143 -14.80 23.77 12.29
#